data_AF-A0A6G3Q913-F1
#
_entry.id   AF-A0A6G3Q913-F1
#
_cell.length_a   1.000
_cell.length_b   1.000
_cell.length_c   1.000
_cell.angle_alpha   90.00
_cell.angle_beta   90.00
_cell.angle_gamma   90.00
#
_symmetry.space_group_name_H-M   'P 1'
#
loop_
_entity.id
_entity.type
_entity.pdbx_description
1 polymer ?
#
loop_
_entity_poly.entity_id
_entity_poly.type
_entity_poly.pdbx_seq_one_letter_code
_entity_poly.pdbx_strand_id
1 'polypeptide(L)'
;MSSLFTPLTLRSLQIPNRVWMSPMCMYSAASEGPDTGVPTDFHLTHLAARPAGGAGLVMAEATAVRPDGRITPWDLGLWNDRQQEAFTRIVEAIKAHGAVPAIQLAHAGRKTSMDKPWLSDRYVPEAEGGWQPVAPSAIAFGGLAVPHELTLEEIQQLVRDFADSARRALAAGFQVVEVHGAHGFLINSFLSPASNHRTDAYGGSFENRLRFALEVVDAVRAVWPEDLPVFFRTSATDWLTENPEDEREGWTGDDTVRLAKELTAHGVDLLDVSTGGMVPDAKIVAGPNYQVPFAAQARQATGIPTGAVGIITEPQQAEDILTSGQADAVLLGRELLRNPYWPQHAALTLDAEPTWPDQYAYVVERRKR
;
A
#
# COMPACT_ATOMS: atom_id res chain seq x y z
N MET A 1 18.42 22.34 -7.44
CA MET A 1 17.61 21.92 -6.28
C MET A 1 17.16 20.49 -6.55
N SER A 2 17.41 19.56 -5.63
CA SER A 2 17.02 18.16 -5.79
C SER A 2 15.50 18.03 -5.88
N SER A 3 15.01 17.32 -6.91
CA SER A 3 13.59 17.04 -7.08
C SER A 3 13.06 16.22 -5.90
N LEU A 4 13.88 15.30 -5.39
CA LEU A 4 13.55 14.44 -4.26
C LEU A 4 13.17 15.20 -2.98
N PHE A 5 13.76 16.38 -2.76
CA PHE A 5 13.50 17.25 -1.60
C PHE A 5 12.68 18.50 -1.92
N THR A 6 11.91 18.47 -3.00
CA THR A 6 10.87 19.48 -3.26
C THR A 6 9.49 18.98 -2.83
N PRO A 7 8.61 19.84 -2.29
CA PRO A 7 7.26 19.43 -1.95
C PRO A 7 6.45 18.92 -3.14
N LEU A 8 5.52 18.01 -2.88
CA LEU A 8 4.47 17.59 -3.81
C LEU A 8 3.12 17.99 -3.22
N THR A 9 2.30 18.69 -3.99
CA THR A 9 0.94 19.07 -3.58
C THR A 9 -0.07 18.19 -4.31
N LEU A 10 -0.91 17.49 -3.55
CA LEU A 10 -2.04 16.71 -4.05
C LEU A 10 -3.29 17.24 -3.36
N ARG A 11 -4.28 17.70 -4.14
CA ARG A 11 -5.44 18.45 -3.61
C ARG A 11 -4.98 19.65 -2.77
N SER A 12 -5.47 19.81 -1.53
CA SER A 12 -5.01 20.87 -0.62
C SER A 12 -3.76 20.47 0.19
N LEU A 13 -3.38 19.20 0.16
CA LEU A 13 -2.33 18.64 1.00
C LEU A 13 -0.95 18.84 0.36
N GLN A 14 -0.07 19.55 1.06
CA GLN A 14 1.34 19.66 0.72
C GLN A 14 2.16 18.62 1.47
N ILE A 15 2.79 17.70 0.73
CA ILE A 15 3.73 16.71 1.25
C ILE A 15 5.14 17.30 1.12
N PRO A 16 5.95 17.37 2.19
CA PRO A 16 7.14 18.23 2.25
C PRO A 16 8.30 17.80 1.34
N ASN A 17 8.35 16.51 0.96
CA ASN A 17 9.32 15.97 0.02
C ASN A 17 8.74 14.72 -0.65
N ARG A 18 9.50 14.13 -1.58
CA ARG A 18 9.09 12.98 -2.41
C ARG A 18 9.70 11.65 -1.97
N VAL A 19 10.28 11.60 -0.77
CA VAL A 19 10.79 10.36 -0.13
C VAL A 19 9.76 9.84 0.85
N TRP A 20 9.01 8.82 0.44
CA TRP A 20 7.89 8.30 1.22
C TRP A 20 8.17 6.89 1.73
N MET A 21 7.63 6.56 2.90
CA MET A 21 7.67 5.19 3.41
C MET A 21 6.55 4.38 2.77
N SER A 22 6.92 3.26 2.13
CA SER A 22 5.97 2.26 1.63
C SER A 22 5.29 1.53 2.81
N PRO A 23 4.03 1.08 2.67
CA PRO A 23 3.41 0.21 3.66
C PRO A 23 4.19 -1.10 3.75
N MET A 24 4.56 -1.51 4.97
CA MET A 24 5.34 -2.71 5.24
C MET A 24 4.78 -3.41 6.48
N CYS A 25 4.19 -4.59 6.30
CA CYS A 25 3.61 -5.34 7.41
C CYS A 25 4.66 -5.70 8.46
N MET A 26 4.34 -5.38 9.71
CA MET A 26 5.21 -5.61 10.86
C MET A 26 4.77 -6.81 11.70
N TYR A 27 3.56 -7.33 11.47
CA TYR A 27 3.02 -8.54 12.13
C TYR A 27 3.17 -8.49 13.66
N SER A 28 2.89 -7.31 14.22
CA SER A 28 3.18 -6.93 15.60
C SER A 28 1.98 -6.35 16.34
N ALA A 29 0.79 -6.41 15.75
CA ALA A 29 -0.47 -6.03 16.41
C ALA A 29 -0.84 -7.05 17.49
N ALA A 30 -1.67 -6.64 18.44
CA ALA A 30 -2.26 -7.57 19.39
C ALA A 30 -3.10 -8.62 18.64
N SER A 31 -2.87 -9.91 18.91
CA SER A 31 -3.44 -11.01 18.14
C SER A 31 -4.71 -11.60 18.71
N GLU A 32 -5.03 -11.29 19.96
CA GLU A 32 -6.13 -11.92 20.69
C GLU A 32 -6.83 -10.95 21.64
N GLY A 33 -8.01 -11.37 22.10
CA GLY A 33 -8.79 -10.61 23.06
C GLY A 33 -9.39 -9.33 22.47
N PRO A 34 -9.84 -8.40 23.34
CA PRO A 34 -10.51 -7.19 22.90
C PRO A 34 -9.60 -6.21 22.16
N ASP A 35 -8.27 -6.42 22.22
CA ASP A 35 -7.26 -5.62 21.54
C ASP A 35 -6.83 -6.21 20.19
N THR A 36 -7.50 -7.26 19.69
CA THR A 36 -7.17 -7.85 18.39
C THR A 36 -7.06 -6.79 17.28
N GLY A 37 -5.93 -6.75 16.58
CA GLY A 37 -5.61 -5.79 15.52
C GLY A 37 -5.19 -4.40 16.00
N VAL A 38 -5.12 -4.14 17.31
CA VAL A 38 -4.68 -2.84 17.85
C VAL A 38 -3.16 -2.67 17.67
N PRO A 39 -2.69 -1.49 17.22
CA PRO A 39 -1.26 -1.20 17.18
C PRO A 39 -0.64 -1.17 18.58
N THR A 40 0.49 -1.84 18.73
CA THR A 40 1.34 -1.83 19.92
C THR A 40 2.40 -0.72 19.88
N ASP A 41 3.13 -0.52 21.00
CA ASP A 41 4.25 0.42 21.09
C ASP A 41 5.37 0.17 20.07
N PHE A 42 5.44 -1.04 19.52
CA PHE A 42 6.30 -1.35 18.38
C PHE A 42 5.97 -0.42 17.19
N HIS A 43 4.70 -0.30 16.81
CA HIS A 43 4.28 0.52 15.67
C HIS A 43 4.50 2.00 15.94
N LEU A 44 4.26 2.47 17.17
CA LEU A 44 4.56 3.85 17.55
C LEU A 44 6.03 4.17 17.33
N THR A 45 6.92 3.34 17.89
CA THR A 45 8.37 3.52 17.75
C THR A 45 8.81 3.42 16.28
N HIS A 46 8.26 2.44 15.57
CA HIS A 46 8.56 2.18 14.17
C HIS A 46 8.15 3.36 13.27
N LEU A 47 6.90 3.81 13.35
CA LEU A 47 6.35 4.83 12.46
C LEU A 47 6.88 6.22 12.82
N ALA A 48 7.04 6.55 14.11
CA ALA A 48 7.57 7.86 14.53
C ALA A 48 9.06 8.05 14.19
N ALA A 49 9.82 6.98 14.00
CA ALA A 49 11.24 7.07 13.64
C ALA A 49 11.48 7.52 12.18
N ARG A 50 10.55 7.24 11.25
CA ARG A 50 10.71 7.57 9.83
C ARG A 50 10.65 9.07 9.51
N PRO A 51 9.72 9.85 10.07
CA PRO A 51 9.68 11.28 9.83
C PRO A 51 10.80 12.01 10.58
N ALA A 52 11.23 11.53 11.76
CA ALA A 52 12.48 11.99 12.37
C ALA A 52 13.71 11.75 11.45
N GLY A 53 13.64 10.71 10.62
CA GLY A 53 14.58 10.43 9.55
C GLY A 53 14.39 11.22 8.26
N GLY A 54 13.44 12.16 8.19
CA GLY A 54 13.22 13.07 7.06
C GLY A 54 12.24 12.57 5.98
N ALA A 55 11.54 11.45 6.19
CA ALA A 55 10.52 11.00 5.23
C ALA A 55 9.34 11.98 5.19
N GLY A 56 8.88 12.36 3.99
CA GLY A 56 7.82 13.36 3.84
C GLY A 56 6.40 12.81 4.04
N LEU A 57 6.20 11.53 3.76
CA LEU A 57 4.96 10.80 4.01
C LEU A 57 5.29 9.45 4.62
N VAL A 58 4.51 9.05 5.62
CA VAL A 58 4.68 7.79 6.36
C VAL A 58 3.41 6.97 6.23
N MET A 59 3.47 5.92 5.42
CA MET A 59 2.35 4.99 5.24
C MET A 59 2.39 3.91 6.31
N ALA A 60 1.36 3.85 7.16
CA ALA A 60 1.10 2.69 8.00
C ALA A 60 0.85 1.46 7.11
N GLU A 61 1.24 0.28 7.61
CA GLU A 61 1.12 -0.99 6.90
C GLU A 61 -0.31 -1.35 6.51
N ALA A 62 -0.46 -2.36 5.65
CA ALA A 62 -1.75 -2.92 5.25
C ALA A 62 -2.61 -3.19 6.49
N THR A 63 -3.64 -2.36 6.68
CA THR A 63 -4.49 -2.37 7.86
C THR A 63 -5.84 -2.93 7.48
N ALA A 64 -6.20 -4.06 8.09
CA ALA A 64 -7.35 -4.83 7.66
C ALA A 64 -8.67 -4.11 7.99
N VAL A 65 -9.58 -4.09 7.02
CA VAL A 65 -10.93 -3.49 7.19
C VAL A 65 -11.90 -4.39 7.96
N ARG A 66 -11.52 -5.66 8.17
CA ARG A 66 -12.25 -6.67 8.94
C ARG A 66 -11.29 -7.63 9.65
N PRO A 67 -11.72 -8.34 10.71
CA PRO A 67 -10.91 -9.36 11.37
C PRO A 67 -10.44 -10.50 10.43
N ASP A 68 -11.30 -10.95 9.52
CA ASP A 68 -11.04 -11.99 8.52
C ASP A 68 -10.31 -11.47 7.27
N GLY A 69 -10.05 -10.16 7.21
CA GLY A 69 -9.31 -9.51 6.12
C GLY A 69 -7.80 -9.40 6.36
N ARG A 70 -7.31 -9.79 7.53
CA ARG A 70 -5.88 -9.72 7.88
C ARG A 70 -5.03 -10.70 7.07
N ILE A 71 -3.73 -10.51 6.90
CA ILE A 71 -2.84 -11.54 6.35
C ILE A 71 -2.55 -12.57 7.44
N THR A 72 -2.16 -12.09 8.62
CA THR A 72 -1.86 -12.91 9.80
C THR A 72 -2.69 -12.47 11.01
N PRO A 73 -2.81 -13.31 12.07
CA PRO A 73 -3.43 -12.89 13.32
C PRO A 73 -2.82 -11.63 13.96
N TRP A 74 -1.59 -11.25 13.60
CA TRP A 74 -0.85 -10.11 14.17
C TRP A 74 -0.82 -8.87 13.27
N ASP A 75 -1.68 -8.83 12.25
CA ASP A 75 -1.82 -7.64 11.41
C ASP A 75 -2.65 -6.56 12.11
N LEU A 76 -2.37 -5.31 11.75
CA LEU A 76 -3.18 -4.16 12.15
C LEU A 76 -4.61 -4.27 11.61
N GLY A 77 -5.55 -3.73 12.38
CA GLY A 77 -6.94 -3.61 12.02
C GLY A 77 -7.46 -2.19 12.13
N LEU A 78 -8.52 -1.87 11.39
CA LEU A 78 -9.28 -0.63 11.55
C LEU A 78 -10.79 -0.84 11.35
N TRP A 79 -11.31 -1.91 11.93
CA TRP A 79 -12.73 -2.29 11.90
C TRP A 79 -13.52 -1.82 13.13
N ASN A 80 -12.84 -1.24 14.13
CA ASN A 80 -13.50 -0.74 15.34
C ASN A 80 -12.82 0.51 15.93
N ASP A 81 -13.50 1.13 16.89
CA ASP A 81 -13.12 2.44 17.44
C ASP A 81 -11.90 2.35 18.36
N ARG A 82 -11.66 1.19 19.00
CA ARG A 82 -10.45 0.98 19.83
C ARG A 82 -9.18 1.04 18.99
N GLN A 83 -9.21 0.46 17.79
CA GLN A 83 -8.10 0.52 16.84
C GLN A 83 -7.87 1.95 16.35
N GLN A 84 -8.95 2.67 16.03
CA GLN A 84 -8.89 4.09 15.67
C GLN A 84 -8.23 4.94 16.78
N GLU A 85 -8.69 4.81 18.03
CA GLU A 85 -8.15 5.54 19.18
C GLU A 85 -6.65 5.30 19.33
N ALA A 86 -6.21 4.04 19.21
CA ALA A 86 -4.80 3.69 19.30
C ALA A 86 -3.95 4.31 18.18
N PHE A 87 -4.48 4.44 16.96
CA PHE A 87 -3.77 5.12 15.86
C PHE A 87 -3.62 6.62 16.07
N THR A 88 -4.50 7.28 16.83
CA THR A 88 -4.44 8.74 17.05
C THR A 88 -3.08 9.17 17.59
N ARG A 89 -2.56 8.46 18.60
CA ARG A 89 -1.22 8.72 19.17
C ARG A 89 -0.09 8.56 18.14
N ILE A 90 -0.21 7.60 17.23
CA ILE A 90 0.79 7.34 16.18
C ILE A 90 0.76 8.46 15.13
N VAL A 91 -0.44 8.85 14.70
CA VAL A 91 -0.67 9.96 13.76
C VAL A 91 -0.09 11.26 14.31
N GLU A 92 -0.35 11.56 15.59
CA GLU A 92 0.20 12.75 16.26
C GLU A 92 1.74 12.72 16.29
N ALA A 93 2.34 11.55 16.59
CA ALA A 93 3.79 11.39 16.58
C ALA A 93 4.40 11.59 15.18
N ILE A 94 3.73 11.14 14.12
CA ILE A 94 4.18 11.40 12.74
C ILE A 94 4.13 12.90 12.42
N LYS A 95 3.00 13.55 12.73
CA LYS A 95 2.79 14.99 12.47
C LYS A 95 3.75 15.87 13.27
N ALA A 96 4.12 15.48 14.50
CA ALA A 96 5.07 16.20 15.33
C ALA A 96 6.46 16.35 14.68
N HIS A 97 6.79 15.48 13.72
CA HIS A 97 8.02 15.54 12.93
C HIS A 97 7.82 16.14 11.51
N GLY A 98 6.66 16.74 11.24
CA GLY A 98 6.39 17.48 9.99
C GLY A 98 6.07 16.61 8.77
N ALA A 99 5.90 15.30 8.93
CA ALA A 99 5.51 14.41 7.84
C ALA A 99 4.00 14.20 7.78
N VAL A 100 3.54 13.77 6.60
CA VAL A 100 2.15 13.42 6.35
C VAL A 100 1.87 11.98 6.79
N PRO A 101 0.94 11.74 7.73
CA PRO A 101 0.52 10.39 8.09
C PRO A 101 -0.44 9.85 7.03
N ALA A 102 -0.12 8.67 6.52
CA ALA A 102 -0.91 7.92 5.55
C ALA A 102 -1.19 6.51 6.06
N ILE A 103 -2.25 5.87 5.55
CA ILE A 103 -2.61 4.50 5.91
C ILE A 103 -3.10 3.73 4.68
N GLN A 104 -2.67 2.48 4.57
CA GLN A 104 -3.17 1.57 3.56
C GLN A 104 -4.29 0.68 4.14
N LEU A 105 -5.48 0.76 3.57
CA LEU A 105 -6.62 -0.10 3.93
C LEU A 105 -6.62 -1.35 3.04
N ALA A 106 -6.76 -2.52 3.66
CA ALA A 106 -6.55 -3.79 2.99
C ALA A 106 -7.55 -4.88 3.37
N HIS A 107 -7.64 -5.88 2.49
CA HIS A 107 -8.24 -7.17 2.77
C HIS A 107 -7.45 -8.25 2.00
N ALA A 108 -6.88 -9.22 2.70
CA ALA A 108 -5.94 -10.20 2.13
C ALA A 108 -6.61 -11.25 1.22
N GLY A 109 -7.93 -11.43 1.34
CA GLY A 109 -8.71 -12.32 0.46
C GLY A 109 -8.21 -13.76 0.55
N ARG A 110 -7.90 -14.40 -0.60
CA ARG A 110 -7.43 -15.79 -0.65
C ARG A 110 -6.05 -16.04 -0.04
N LYS A 111 -5.33 -15.00 0.39
CA LYS A 111 -4.00 -15.05 1.00
C LYS A 111 -4.01 -14.67 2.48
N THR A 112 -5.16 -14.88 3.13
CA THR A 112 -5.37 -14.61 4.54
C THR A 112 -5.03 -15.82 5.41
N SER A 113 -5.07 -15.63 6.74
CA SER A 113 -4.86 -16.68 7.74
C SER A 113 -3.51 -17.39 7.61
N MET A 114 -2.44 -16.59 7.48
CA MET A 114 -1.06 -17.06 7.41
C MET A 114 -0.34 -16.88 8.75
N ASP A 115 0.68 -17.68 8.99
CA ASP A 115 1.58 -17.51 10.13
C ASP A 115 2.54 -16.34 9.92
N LYS A 116 3.29 -15.95 10.96
CA LYS A 116 4.33 -14.92 10.84
C LYS A 116 5.39 -15.37 9.83
N PRO A 117 5.81 -14.50 8.89
CA PRO A 117 6.74 -14.89 7.83
C PRO A 117 8.11 -15.40 8.30
N TRP A 118 8.55 -15.05 9.52
CA TRP A 118 9.81 -15.53 10.09
C TRP A 118 9.66 -16.79 10.95
N LEU A 119 8.43 -17.25 11.20
CA LEU A 119 8.15 -18.49 11.92
C LEU A 119 7.83 -19.62 10.93
N SER A 120 6.92 -19.38 9.99
CA SER A 120 6.60 -20.32 8.92
C SER A 120 5.85 -19.64 7.78
N ASP A 121 5.72 -20.35 6.65
CA ASP A 121 4.91 -19.98 5.50
C ASP A 121 3.56 -20.72 5.48
N ARG A 122 3.15 -21.29 6.62
CA ARG A 122 1.97 -22.16 6.70
C ARG A 122 0.67 -21.36 6.79
N TYR A 123 -0.39 -21.98 6.29
CA TYR A 123 -1.76 -21.59 6.61
C TYR A 123 -2.08 -21.93 8.07
N VAL A 124 -2.69 -20.99 8.79
CA VAL A 124 -3.20 -21.17 10.15
C VAL A 124 -4.67 -21.59 10.03
N PRO A 125 -5.05 -22.80 10.47
CA PRO A 125 -6.44 -23.25 10.43
C PRO A 125 -7.28 -22.60 11.53
N GLU A 126 -8.61 -22.62 11.40
CA GLU A 126 -9.56 -22.10 12.40
C GLU A 126 -9.34 -22.66 13.81
N ALA A 127 -9.01 -23.96 13.90
CA ALA A 127 -8.71 -24.62 15.18
C ALA A 127 -7.50 -24.03 15.92
N GLU A 128 -6.65 -23.24 15.23
CA GLU A 128 -5.47 -22.57 15.77
C GLU A 128 -5.62 -21.03 15.77
N GLY A 129 -6.85 -20.52 15.61
CA GLY A 129 -7.13 -19.08 15.60
C GLY A 129 -7.07 -18.43 14.21
N GLY A 130 -6.96 -19.23 13.16
CA GLY A 130 -7.14 -18.80 11.78
C GLY A 130 -8.61 -18.62 11.39
N TRP A 131 -8.87 -18.41 10.10
CA TRP A 131 -10.22 -18.20 9.56
C TRP A 131 -10.29 -18.57 8.08
N GLN A 132 -11.49 -18.87 7.59
CA GLN A 132 -11.76 -19.21 6.19
C GLN A 132 -11.44 -18.02 5.25
N PRO A 133 -10.56 -18.19 4.25
CA PRO A 133 -10.32 -17.20 3.22
C PRO A 133 -11.54 -16.93 2.33
N VAL A 134 -11.62 -15.73 1.76
CA VAL A 134 -12.66 -15.32 0.79
C VAL A 134 -12.04 -14.77 -0.50
N ALA A 135 -12.73 -14.90 -1.62
CA ALA A 135 -12.23 -14.52 -2.94
C ALA A 135 -13.36 -14.29 -3.96
N PRO A 136 -13.07 -13.71 -5.13
CA PRO A 136 -14.03 -13.68 -6.23
C PRO A 136 -14.40 -15.07 -6.74
N SER A 137 -13.51 -16.06 -6.64
CA SER A 137 -13.75 -17.44 -7.05
C SER A 137 -13.05 -18.42 -6.12
N ALA A 138 -13.57 -19.65 -6.01
CA ALA A 138 -13.06 -20.72 -5.15
C ALA A 138 -11.75 -21.35 -5.66
N ILE A 139 -10.70 -20.53 -5.84
CA ILE A 139 -9.40 -20.91 -6.38
C ILE A 139 -8.31 -20.56 -5.36
N ALA A 140 -7.68 -21.59 -4.80
CA ALA A 140 -6.59 -21.44 -3.85
C ALA A 140 -5.38 -20.71 -4.45
N PHE A 141 -4.63 -19.99 -3.61
CA PHE A 141 -3.31 -19.48 -3.95
C PHE A 141 -2.26 -20.55 -3.63
N GLY A 142 -1.78 -21.28 -4.64
CA GLY A 142 -0.81 -22.36 -4.42
C GLY A 142 -1.35 -23.45 -3.50
N GLY A 143 -0.61 -23.79 -2.44
CA GLY A 143 -0.98 -24.80 -1.45
C GLY A 143 -1.87 -24.31 -0.29
N LEU A 144 -2.38 -23.07 -0.35
CA LEU A 144 -3.26 -22.53 0.70
C LEU A 144 -4.67 -23.10 0.63
N ALA A 145 -5.49 -22.80 1.64
CA ALA A 145 -6.89 -23.21 1.68
C ALA A 145 -7.69 -22.65 0.48
N VAL A 146 -8.63 -23.45 -0.02
CA VAL A 146 -9.59 -22.99 -1.03
C VAL A 146 -10.48 -21.91 -0.41
N PRO A 147 -10.56 -20.71 -0.99
CA PRO A 147 -11.38 -19.64 -0.44
C PRO A 147 -12.87 -19.88 -0.69
N HIS A 148 -13.71 -19.30 0.17
CA HIS A 148 -15.14 -19.12 -0.08
C HIS A 148 -15.33 -18.10 -1.20
N GLU A 149 -16.16 -18.46 -2.19
CA GLU A 149 -16.53 -17.54 -3.27
C GLU A 149 -17.57 -16.54 -2.75
N LEU A 150 -17.22 -15.25 -2.80
CA LEU A 150 -18.07 -14.20 -2.27
C LEU A 150 -19.41 -14.11 -3.01
N THR A 151 -20.49 -14.00 -2.25
CA THR A 151 -21.82 -13.61 -2.73
C THR A 151 -21.86 -12.11 -3.05
N LEU A 152 -22.89 -11.66 -3.78
CA LEU A 152 -23.07 -10.24 -4.09
C LEU A 152 -23.25 -9.41 -2.82
N GLU A 153 -23.98 -9.94 -1.84
CA GLU A 153 -24.22 -9.29 -0.55
C GLU A 153 -22.93 -9.13 0.26
N GLU A 154 -22.06 -10.14 0.25
CA GLU A 154 -20.75 -10.08 0.91
C GLU A 154 -19.81 -9.10 0.22
N ILE A 155 -19.81 -9.03 -1.12
CA ILE A 155 -19.08 -8.00 -1.87
C ILE A 155 -19.52 -6.60 -1.44
N GLN A 156 -20.84 -6.36 -1.38
CA GLN A 156 -21.38 -5.06 -0.94
C GLN A 156 -21.08 -4.76 0.53
N GLN A 157 -21.00 -5.78 1.39
CA GLN A 157 -20.56 -5.58 2.78
C GLN A 157 -19.09 -5.17 2.84
N LEU A 158 -18.21 -5.80 2.06
CA LEU A 158 -16.80 -5.42 1.99
C LEU A 158 -16.63 -3.98 1.53
N VAL A 159 -17.38 -3.52 0.51
CA VAL A 159 -17.39 -2.11 0.08
C VAL A 159 -17.71 -1.17 1.26
N ARG A 160 -18.71 -1.50 2.08
CA ARG A 160 -19.05 -0.74 3.29
C ARG A 160 -17.94 -0.78 4.35
N ASP A 161 -17.32 -1.94 4.55
CA ASP A 161 -16.25 -2.13 5.52
C ASP A 161 -15.03 -1.24 5.17
N PHE A 162 -14.68 -1.11 3.88
CA PHE A 162 -13.66 -0.16 3.42
C PHE A 162 -14.03 1.30 3.73
N ALA A 163 -15.27 1.71 3.47
CA ALA A 163 -15.73 3.07 3.79
C ALA A 163 -15.73 3.35 5.31
N ASP A 164 -16.16 2.38 6.11
CA ASP A 164 -16.16 2.51 7.57
C ASP A 164 -14.74 2.58 8.15
N SER A 165 -13.79 1.82 7.60
CA SER A 165 -12.37 1.95 7.95
C SER A 165 -11.77 3.27 7.49
N ALA A 166 -12.15 3.80 6.32
CA ALA A 166 -11.72 5.13 5.86
C ALA A 166 -12.24 6.25 6.78
N ARG A 167 -13.49 6.16 7.24
CA ARG A 167 -14.04 7.11 8.22
C ARG A 167 -13.25 7.09 9.53
N ARG A 168 -12.85 5.89 9.99
CA ARG A 168 -12.00 5.72 11.17
C ARG A 168 -10.59 6.25 10.94
N ALA A 169 -9.99 6.00 9.79
CA ALA A 169 -8.68 6.54 9.44
C ALA A 169 -8.68 8.08 9.49
N LEU A 170 -9.72 8.70 8.93
CA LEU A 170 -9.91 10.14 9.00
C LEU A 170 -10.05 10.62 10.45
N ALA A 171 -10.87 9.94 11.25
CA ALA A 171 -11.09 10.28 12.66
C ALA A 171 -9.83 10.13 13.53
N ALA A 172 -8.94 9.17 13.20
CA ALA A 172 -7.61 9.04 13.81
C ALA A 172 -6.64 10.14 13.36
N GLY A 173 -6.98 10.91 12.32
CA GLY A 173 -6.24 12.06 11.83
C GLY A 173 -5.27 11.77 10.69
N PHE A 174 -5.36 10.59 10.03
CA PHE A 174 -4.63 10.34 8.79
C PHE A 174 -5.03 11.36 7.72
N GLN A 175 -4.07 11.75 6.87
CA GLN A 175 -4.26 12.75 5.82
C GLN A 175 -4.23 12.16 4.40
N VAL A 176 -3.84 10.90 4.27
CA VAL A 176 -3.92 10.12 3.04
C VAL A 176 -4.47 8.74 3.37
N VAL A 177 -5.41 8.25 2.56
CA VAL A 177 -5.88 6.87 2.58
C VAL A 177 -5.49 6.19 1.28
N GLU A 178 -4.87 5.02 1.36
CA GLU A 178 -4.53 4.19 0.19
C GLU A 178 -5.39 2.93 0.18
N VAL A 179 -6.07 2.67 -0.94
CA VAL A 179 -6.80 1.41 -1.17
C VAL A 179 -5.82 0.35 -1.70
N HIS A 180 -5.72 -0.79 -1.01
CA HIS A 180 -4.82 -1.86 -1.44
C HIS A 180 -5.42 -2.75 -2.53
N GLY A 181 -5.16 -2.39 -3.79
CA GLY A 181 -5.56 -3.13 -5.00
C GLY A 181 -4.50 -4.03 -5.62
N ALA A 182 -3.52 -4.51 -4.84
CA ALA A 182 -2.30 -5.13 -5.36
C ALA A 182 -1.94 -6.45 -4.66
N HIS A 183 -0.79 -7.01 -5.05
CA HIS A 183 -0.12 -8.16 -4.42
C HIS A 183 -0.95 -9.45 -4.34
N GLY A 184 -1.94 -9.60 -5.20
CA GLY A 184 -2.85 -10.75 -5.23
C GLY A 184 -3.80 -10.86 -4.03
N PHE A 185 -3.95 -9.78 -3.25
CA PHE A 185 -4.96 -9.69 -2.21
C PHE A 185 -6.35 -9.46 -2.82
N LEU A 186 -7.36 -9.18 -1.99
CA LEU A 186 -8.77 -9.29 -2.40
C LEU A 186 -9.08 -8.47 -3.66
N ILE A 187 -8.84 -7.16 -3.65
CA ILE A 187 -9.16 -6.29 -4.79
C ILE A 187 -8.38 -6.71 -6.04
N ASN A 188 -7.07 -6.97 -5.92
CA ASN A 188 -6.26 -7.47 -7.04
C ASN A 188 -6.81 -8.79 -7.60
N SER A 189 -7.30 -9.67 -6.74
CA SER A 189 -7.82 -10.97 -7.15
C SER A 189 -9.11 -10.84 -7.97
N PHE A 190 -9.90 -9.77 -7.78
CA PHE A 190 -11.01 -9.43 -8.68
C PHE A 190 -10.50 -8.89 -10.02
N LEU A 191 -9.43 -8.09 -10.01
CA LEU A 191 -8.86 -7.50 -11.22
C LEU A 191 -8.29 -8.57 -12.15
N SER A 192 -7.54 -9.55 -11.66
CA SER A 192 -6.83 -10.50 -12.52
C SER A 192 -7.73 -11.63 -13.06
N PRO A 193 -7.68 -11.94 -14.37
CA PRO A 193 -8.32 -13.13 -14.92
C PRO A 193 -7.71 -14.44 -14.40
N ALA A 194 -6.50 -14.42 -13.83
CA ALA A 194 -5.85 -15.61 -13.26
C ALA A 194 -6.51 -16.09 -11.95
N SER A 195 -7.40 -15.28 -11.35
CA SER A 195 -8.10 -15.63 -10.11
C SER A 195 -9.59 -15.37 -10.11
N ASN A 196 -10.10 -14.50 -11.00
CA ASN A 196 -11.52 -14.17 -11.07
C ASN A 196 -12.19 -14.88 -12.24
N HIS A 197 -12.87 -15.99 -11.94
CA HIS A 197 -13.60 -16.80 -12.90
C HIS A 197 -15.11 -16.61 -12.76
N ARG A 198 -15.55 -15.52 -12.12
CA ARG A 198 -16.97 -15.22 -11.96
C ARG A 198 -17.64 -15.00 -13.31
N THR A 199 -18.92 -15.36 -13.38
CA THR A 199 -19.77 -15.18 -14.57
C THR A 199 -20.87 -14.14 -14.36
N ASP A 200 -20.87 -13.48 -13.21
CA ASP A 200 -21.80 -12.39 -12.88
C ASP A 200 -21.22 -11.01 -13.21
N ALA A 201 -21.80 -9.95 -12.63
CA ALA A 201 -21.39 -8.57 -12.86
C ALA A 201 -19.97 -8.23 -12.36
N TYR A 202 -19.30 -9.14 -11.64
CA TYR A 202 -17.97 -8.93 -11.06
C TYR A 202 -16.87 -9.76 -11.72
N GLY A 203 -17.14 -10.49 -12.82
CA GLY A 203 -16.11 -11.20 -13.58
C GLY A 203 -16.35 -11.29 -15.07
N GLY A 204 -15.44 -11.98 -15.76
CA GLY A 204 -15.41 -12.09 -17.22
C GLY A 204 -14.78 -10.86 -17.88
N SER A 205 -15.60 -9.87 -18.25
CA SER A 205 -15.13 -8.67 -18.96
C SER A 205 -14.17 -7.83 -18.10
N PHE A 206 -13.38 -6.99 -18.76
CA PHE A 206 -12.51 -6.04 -18.07
C PHE A 206 -13.34 -5.15 -17.14
N GLU A 207 -14.41 -4.55 -17.65
CA GLU A 207 -15.29 -3.64 -16.91
C GLU A 207 -15.91 -4.31 -15.66
N ASN A 208 -16.28 -5.59 -15.76
CA ASN A 208 -16.79 -6.34 -14.61
C ASN A 208 -15.70 -6.64 -13.58
N ARG A 209 -14.49 -7.01 -14.01
CA ARG A 209 -13.35 -7.25 -13.09
C ARG A 209 -12.95 -5.99 -12.32
N LEU A 210 -13.09 -4.81 -12.94
CA LEU A 210 -12.83 -3.51 -12.29
C LEU A 210 -13.90 -3.10 -11.28
N ARG A 211 -15.14 -3.59 -11.45
CA ARG A 211 -16.31 -3.09 -10.72
C ARG A 211 -16.11 -3.03 -9.20
N PHE A 212 -15.59 -4.10 -8.60
CA PHE A 212 -15.36 -4.13 -7.15
C PHE A 212 -14.33 -3.08 -6.71
N ALA A 213 -13.23 -2.91 -7.46
CA ALA A 213 -12.21 -1.91 -7.14
C ALA A 213 -12.79 -0.49 -7.20
N LEU A 214 -13.59 -0.19 -8.22
CA LEU A 214 -14.22 1.11 -8.40
C LEU A 214 -15.30 1.39 -7.35
N GLU A 215 -16.14 0.39 -7.01
CA GLU A 215 -17.12 0.52 -5.93
C GLU A 215 -16.46 0.78 -4.56
N VAL A 216 -15.33 0.13 -4.28
CA VAL A 216 -14.54 0.41 -3.06
C VAL A 216 -13.99 1.83 -3.07
N VAL A 217 -13.41 2.27 -4.19
CA VAL A 217 -12.88 3.64 -4.32
C VAL A 217 -13.99 4.66 -4.15
N ASP A 218 -15.14 4.47 -4.78
CA ASP A 218 -16.30 5.37 -4.64
C ASP A 218 -16.78 5.46 -3.19
N ALA A 219 -16.86 4.32 -2.50
CA ALA A 219 -17.29 4.27 -1.12
C ALA A 219 -16.30 4.95 -0.16
N VAL A 220 -14.99 4.76 -0.38
CA VAL A 220 -13.93 5.47 0.37
C VAL A 220 -13.97 6.96 0.05
N ARG A 221 -14.07 7.32 -1.22
CA ARG A 221 -14.08 8.71 -1.68
C ARG A 221 -15.27 9.48 -1.09
N ALA A 222 -16.44 8.84 -0.99
CA ALA A 222 -17.66 9.43 -0.43
C ALA A 222 -17.57 9.81 1.06
N VAL A 223 -16.67 9.19 1.83
CA VAL A 223 -16.48 9.50 3.26
C VAL A 223 -15.19 10.26 3.55
N TRP A 224 -14.25 10.28 2.60
CA TRP A 224 -12.99 11.00 2.71
C TRP A 224 -13.14 12.46 2.27
N PRO A 225 -12.52 13.46 2.91
CA PRO A 225 -12.67 14.86 2.52
C PRO A 225 -12.13 15.15 1.13
N GLU A 226 -12.88 15.89 0.30
CA GLU A 226 -12.52 16.22 -1.11
C GLU A 226 -11.16 16.92 -1.26
N ASP A 227 -10.70 17.60 -0.22
CA ASP A 227 -9.44 18.32 -0.20
C ASP A 227 -8.25 17.45 0.22
N LEU A 228 -8.49 16.22 0.69
CA LEU A 228 -7.46 15.23 1.02
C LEU A 228 -7.36 14.13 -0.04
N PRO A 229 -6.13 13.66 -0.34
CA PRO A 229 -5.93 12.70 -1.40
C PRO A 229 -6.35 11.28 -1.03
N VAL A 230 -6.83 10.53 -2.03
CA VAL A 230 -7.03 9.08 -2.00
C VAL A 230 -6.02 8.45 -2.96
N PHE A 231 -5.27 7.47 -2.47
CA PHE A 231 -4.32 6.70 -3.27
C PHE A 231 -4.91 5.33 -3.60
N PHE A 232 -4.42 4.73 -4.68
CA PHE A 232 -4.70 3.34 -5.01
C PHE A 232 -3.38 2.63 -5.31
N ARG A 233 -3.10 1.52 -4.60
CA ARG A 233 -1.95 0.68 -4.92
C ARG A 233 -2.34 -0.43 -5.86
N THR A 234 -1.60 -0.61 -6.95
CA THR A 234 -1.86 -1.65 -7.95
C THR A 234 -0.63 -2.53 -8.19
N SER A 235 -0.88 -3.80 -8.53
CA SER A 235 0.12 -4.63 -9.19
C SER A 235 0.00 -4.40 -10.69
N ALA A 236 1.01 -3.76 -11.29
CA ALA A 236 0.92 -3.34 -12.68
C ALA A 236 0.87 -4.49 -13.68
N THR A 237 1.35 -5.65 -13.27
CA THR A 237 1.33 -6.90 -14.03
C THR A 237 1.35 -8.07 -13.06
N ASP A 238 0.78 -9.20 -13.47
CA ASP A 238 0.90 -10.47 -12.76
C ASP A 238 2.23 -11.19 -13.04
N TRP A 239 3.04 -10.68 -13.98
CA TRP A 239 4.25 -11.32 -14.52
C TRP A 239 3.96 -12.63 -15.27
N LEU A 240 2.78 -12.77 -15.86
CA LEU A 240 2.47 -13.92 -16.71
C LEU A 240 2.88 -13.62 -18.16
N THR A 241 2.41 -12.51 -18.71
CA THR A 241 2.66 -12.11 -20.10
C THR A 241 4.12 -11.75 -20.43
N GLU A 242 4.88 -11.32 -19.43
CA GLU A 242 6.30 -10.99 -19.54
C GLU A 242 7.18 -12.24 -19.67
N ASN A 243 6.60 -13.42 -19.44
CA ASN A 243 7.27 -14.71 -19.54
C ASN A 243 6.73 -15.49 -20.74
N PRO A 244 7.48 -15.60 -21.86
CA PRO A 244 7.00 -16.28 -23.07
C PRO A 244 6.67 -17.77 -22.92
N GLU A 245 7.11 -18.40 -21.84
CA GLU A 245 6.83 -19.80 -21.50
C GLU A 245 5.53 -19.96 -20.69
N ASP A 246 4.92 -18.86 -20.24
CA ASP A 246 3.70 -18.86 -19.46
C ASP A 246 2.48 -18.60 -20.37
N GLU A 247 1.64 -19.61 -20.54
CA GLU A 247 0.46 -19.53 -21.41
C GLU A 247 -0.78 -18.96 -20.71
N ARG A 248 -0.68 -18.66 -19.40
CA ARG A 248 -1.81 -18.16 -18.61
C ARG A 248 -2.10 -16.71 -18.95
N GLU A 249 -3.39 -16.37 -19.00
CA GLU A 249 -3.83 -14.98 -19.07
C GLU A 249 -3.67 -14.32 -17.69
N GLY A 250 -3.12 -13.11 -17.67
CA GLY A 250 -2.90 -12.34 -16.45
C GLY A 250 -3.24 -10.88 -16.64
N TRP A 251 -3.20 -10.14 -15.55
CA TRP A 251 -3.23 -8.69 -15.55
C TRP A 251 -1.93 -8.13 -16.16
N THR A 252 -2.04 -7.12 -17.01
CA THR A 252 -0.92 -6.56 -17.78
C THR A 252 -0.69 -5.07 -17.50
N GLY A 253 0.47 -4.55 -17.93
CA GLY A 253 0.76 -3.11 -17.87
C GLY A 253 -0.28 -2.25 -18.61
N ASP A 254 -0.82 -2.74 -19.74
CA ASP A 254 -1.86 -2.05 -20.50
C ASP A 254 -3.21 -2.04 -19.76
N ASP A 255 -3.54 -3.14 -19.07
CA ASP A 255 -4.71 -3.17 -18.19
C ASP A 255 -4.56 -2.17 -17.03
N THR A 256 -3.35 -2.01 -16.51
CA THR A 256 -3.05 -1.00 -15.49
C THR A 256 -3.23 0.43 -15.99
N VAL A 257 -2.83 0.72 -17.23
CA VAL A 257 -3.11 2.03 -17.87
C VAL A 257 -4.61 2.28 -17.96
N ARG A 258 -5.39 1.27 -18.38
CA ARG A 258 -6.85 1.37 -18.46
C ARG A 258 -7.47 1.56 -17.08
N LEU A 259 -7.04 0.81 -16.07
CA LEU A 259 -7.47 0.96 -14.68
C LEU A 259 -7.14 2.36 -14.14
N ALA A 260 -5.92 2.87 -14.38
CA ALA A 260 -5.51 4.19 -13.93
C ALA A 260 -6.42 5.30 -14.45
N LYS A 261 -6.87 5.19 -15.70
CA LYS A 261 -7.83 6.12 -16.30
C LYS A 261 -9.18 6.09 -15.58
N GLU A 262 -9.72 4.90 -15.30
CA GLU A 262 -10.98 4.75 -14.55
C GLU A 262 -10.82 5.27 -13.12
N LEU A 263 -9.76 4.89 -12.40
CA LEU A 263 -9.48 5.35 -11.04
C LEU A 263 -9.38 6.89 -10.96
N THR A 264 -8.76 7.54 -11.95
CA THR A 264 -8.72 9.01 -12.03
C THR A 264 -10.12 9.60 -12.12
N ALA A 265 -11.01 9.01 -12.95
CA ALA A 265 -12.39 9.47 -13.10
C ALA A 265 -13.21 9.29 -11.80
N HIS A 266 -12.85 8.33 -10.97
CA HIS A 266 -13.43 8.04 -9.67
C HIS A 266 -12.75 8.79 -8.50
N GLY A 267 -11.84 9.72 -8.79
CA GLY A 267 -11.26 10.64 -7.80
C GLY A 267 -10.05 10.10 -7.04
N VAL A 268 -9.34 9.10 -7.58
CA VAL A 268 -8.00 8.73 -7.11
C VAL A 268 -6.98 9.77 -7.55
N ASP A 269 -6.10 10.14 -6.62
CA ASP A 269 -5.16 11.27 -6.76
C ASP A 269 -3.73 10.83 -7.06
N LEU A 270 -3.39 9.57 -6.76
CA LEU A 270 -2.10 8.98 -7.06
C LEU A 270 -2.20 7.45 -7.16
N LEU A 271 -1.49 6.88 -8.12
CA LEU A 271 -1.32 5.43 -8.26
C LEU A 271 0.03 4.99 -7.68
N ASP A 272 0.02 4.17 -6.63
CA ASP A 272 1.22 3.49 -6.12
C ASP A 272 1.45 2.20 -6.92
N VAL A 273 2.53 2.15 -7.70
CA VAL A 273 2.71 1.13 -8.73
C VAL A 273 3.71 0.08 -8.30
N SER A 274 3.19 -1.08 -7.89
CA SER A 274 3.95 -2.31 -7.63
C SER A 274 3.67 -3.34 -8.73
N THR A 275 3.94 -4.64 -8.49
CA THR A 275 3.74 -5.73 -9.45
C THR A 275 3.57 -7.07 -8.71
N GLY A 276 3.02 -8.05 -9.41
CA GLY A 276 3.03 -9.45 -9.02
C GLY A 276 2.16 -9.80 -7.80
N GLY A 277 2.39 -11.00 -7.28
CA GLY A 277 1.71 -11.55 -6.10
C GLY A 277 0.41 -12.29 -6.38
N MET A 278 -0.05 -12.31 -7.65
CA MET A 278 -1.32 -12.92 -8.02
C MET A 278 -1.26 -14.45 -8.08
N VAL A 279 -0.21 -15.00 -8.67
CA VAL A 279 0.09 -16.45 -8.65
C VAL A 279 1.39 -16.69 -7.86
N PRO A 280 1.56 -17.88 -7.24
CA PRO A 280 2.73 -18.18 -6.42
C PRO A 280 4.01 -18.44 -7.23
N ASP A 281 3.89 -18.77 -8.51
CA ASP A 281 4.95 -19.32 -9.36
C ASP A 281 5.33 -18.41 -10.54
N ALA A 282 4.89 -17.15 -10.54
CA ALA A 282 5.28 -16.19 -11.56
C ALA A 282 6.81 -15.97 -11.54
N LYS A 283 7.45 -15.98 -12.72
CA LYS A 283 8.88 -15.68 -12.84
C LYS A 283 9.07 -14.16 -12.89
N ILE A 284 9.62 -13.58 -11.82
CA ILE A 284 9.86 -12.13 -11.72
C ILE A 284 11.35 -11.85 -11.85
N VAL A 285 11.75 -11.08 -12.87
CA VAL A 285 13.13 -10.60 -13.01
C VAL A 285 13.31 -9.36 -12.15
N ALA A 286 13.58 -9.56 -10.86
CA ALA A 286 13.77 -8.48 -9.91
C ALA A 286 15.17 -7.86 -10.00
N GLY A 287 15.23 -6.54 -9.96
CA GLY A 287 16.45 -5.75 -9.92
C GLY A 287 16.16 -4.28 -9.58
N PRO A 288 17.16 -3.41 -9.45
CA PRO A 288 16.93 -1.98 -9.27
C PRO A 288 15.95 -1.43 -10.31
N ASN A 289 14.97 -0.63 -9.86
CA ASN A 289 13.97 0.02 -10.72
C ASN A 289 13.01 -0.89 -11.49
N TYR A 290 12.96 -2.20 -11.24
CA TYR A 290 12.24 -3.13 -12.10
C TYR A 290 10.73 -2.85 -12.26
N GLN A 291 10.10 -2.09 -11.35
CA GLN A 291 8.69 -1.68 -11.47
C GLN A 291 8.51 -0.23 -11.97
N VAL A 292 9.58 0.58 -11.99
CA VAL A 292 9.54 1.99 -12.41
C VAL A 292 8.99 2.17 -13.84
N PRO A 293 9.30 1.30 -14.83
CA PRO A 293 8.72 1.42 -16.15
C PRO A 293 7.18 1.40 -16.16
N PHE A 294 6.55 0.63 -15.27
CA PHE A 294 5.09 0.59 -15.18
C PHE A 294 4.51 1.87 -14.56
N ALA A 295 5.18 2.45 -13.56
CA ALA A 295 4.81 3.74 -13.01
C ALA A 295 4.89 4.85 -14.08
N ALA A 296 5.96 4.83 -14.88
CA ALA A 296 6.14 5.75 -15.98
C ALA A 296 5.08 5.55 -17.07
N GLN A 297 4.76 4.30 -17.43
CA GLN A 297 3.74 3.97 -18.43
C GLN A 297 2.37 4.51 -18.03
N ALA A 298 1.90 4.23 -16.80
CA ALA A 298 0.60 4.72 -16.32
C ALA A 298 0.55 6.25 -16.28
N ARG A 299 1.62 6.88 -15.77
CA ARG A 299 1.75 8.34 -15.69
C ARG A 299 1.71 9.00 -17.07
N GLN A 300 2.51 8.52 -18.02
CA GLN A 300 2.61 9.10 -19.36
C GLN A 300 1.32 8.92 -20.17
N ALA A 301 0.64 7.79 -20.00
CA ALA A 301 -0.57 7.48 -20.76
C ALA A 301 -1.83 8.20 -20.23
N THR A 302 -1.90 8.49 -18.93
CA THR A 302 -3.13 8.99 -18.27
C THR A 302 -2.98 10.35 -17.61
N GLY A 303 -1.76 10.76 -17.28
CA GLY A 303 -1.48 11.99 -16.53
C GLY A 303 -1.72 11.88 -15.02
N ILE A 304 -2.17 10.72 -14.51
CA ILE A 304 -2.29 10.52 -13.05
C ILE A 304 -0.91 10.61 -12.40
N PRO A 305 -0.76 11.28 -11.24
CA PRO A 305 0.46 11.20 -10.45
C PRO A 305 0.77 9.75 -10.07
N THR A 306 2.05 9.37 -10.09
CA THR A 306 2.46 8.01 -9.70
C THR A 306 3.53 7.98 -8.62
N GLY A 307 3.41 6.98 -7.76
CA GLY A 307 4.44 6.56 -6.81
C GLY A 307 5.21 5.37 -7.38
N ALA A 308 6.54 5.47 -7.39
CA ALA A 308 7.41 4.36 -7.80
C ALA A 308 7.98 3.62 -6.59
N VAL A 309 7.90 2.28 -6.64
CA VAL A 309 8.57 1.36 -5.71
C VAL A 309 9.37 0.33 -6.51
N GLY A 310 10.26 -0.44 -5.87
CA GLY A 310 10.91 -1.59 -6.50
C GLY A 310 12.42 -1.50 -6.48
N ILE A 311 13.01 -1.90 -5.36
CA ILE A 311 14.47 -1.93 -5.13
C ILE A 311 15.08 -0.55 -5.44
N ILE A 312 14.53 0.49 -4.81
CA ILE A 312 15.11 1.83 -4.79
C ILE A 312 15.91 1.95 -3.49
N THR A 313 17.23 2.11 -3.59
CA THR A 313 18.13 2.14 -2.42
C THR A 313 19.12 3.28 -2.46
N GLU A 314 19.47 3.81 -3.64
CA GLU A 314 20.48 4.87 -3.75
C GLU A 314 19.84 6.27 -3.90
N PRO A 315 20.39 7.32 -3.27
CA PRO A 315 19.86 8.68 -3.43
C PRO A 315 19.78 9.14 -4.88
N GLN A 316 20.84 8.86 -5.68
CA GLN A 316 20.87 9.22 -7.09
C GLN A 316 19.82 8.46 -7.90
N GLN A 317 19.59 7.18 -7.59
CA GLN A 317 18.54 6.38 -8.23
C GLN A 317 17.15 7.00 -7.99
N ALA A 318 16.86 7.43 -6.76
CA ALA A 318 15.61 8.10 -6.44
C ALA A 318 15.46 9.47 -7.14
N GLU A 319 16.53 10.28 -7.18
CA GLU A 319 16.54 11.56 -7.88
C GLU A 319 16.33 11.38 -9.40
N ASP A 320 16.97 10.39 -10.01
CA ASP A 320 16.88 10.11 -11.45
C ASP A 320 15.45 9.72 -11.87
N ILE A 321 14.74 8.93 -11.06
CA ILE A 321 13.33 8.55 -11.29
C ILE A 321 12.45 9.81 -11.39
N LEU A 322 12.66 10.77 -10.48
CA LEU A 322 11.85 11.98 -10.43
C LEU A 322 12.22 12.98 -11.52
N THR A 323 13.52 13.22 -11.73
CA THR A 323 14.01 14.18 -12.73
C THR A 323 13.75 13.74 -14.16
N SER A 324 13.71 12.42 -14.42
CA SER A 324 13.30 11.85 -15.71
C SER A 324 11.78 11.78 -15.91
N GLY A 325 10.99 12.18 -14.91
CA GLY A 325 9.52 12.19 -14.99
C GLY A 325 8.88 10.80 -15.00
N GLN A 326 9.57 9.78 -14.48
CA GLN A 326 9.06 8.41 -14.39
C GLN A 326 8.06 8.23 -13.24
N ALA A 327 8.15 9.07 -12.20
CA ALA A 327 7.20 9.13 -11.10
C ALA A 327 7.18 10.52 -10.45
N ASP A 328 6.17 10.77 -9.63
CA ASP A 328 6.03 12.02 -8.86
C ASP A 328 6.49 11.87 -7.41
N ALA A 329 6.59 10.63 -6.91
CA ALA A 329 7.20 10.28 -5.62
C ALA A 329 7.89 8.91 -5.65
N VAL A 330 8.83 8.69 -4.73
CA VAL A 330 9.46 7.37 -4.51
C VAL A 330 9.04 6.79 -3.16
N LEU A 331 8.59 5.54 -3.18
CA LEU A 331 8.21 4.79 -1.99
C LEU A 331 9.32 3.79 -1.64
N LEU A 332 9.89 3.99 -0.45
CA LEU A 332 10.97 3.17 0.06
C LEU A 332 10.42 2.16 1.09
N GLY A 333 10.73 0.89 0.85
CA GLY A 333 10.40 -0.20 1.77
C GLY A 333 11.61 -0.61 2.62
N ARG A 334 12.21 -1.76 2.25
CA ARG A 334 13.32 -2.42 2.97
C ARG A 334 14.47 -1.49 3.36
N GLU A 335 14.77 -0.48 2.55
CA GLU A 335 15.83 0.49 2.87
C GLU A 335 15.53 1.26 4.16
N LEU A 336 14.28 1.70 4.35
CA LEU A 336 13.89 2.38 5.58
C LEU A 336 13.83 1.45 6.80
N LEU A 337 13.78 0.12 6.63
CA LEU A 337 13.88 -0.82 7.76
C LEU A 337 15.30 -0.87 8.35
N ARG A 338 16.31 -0.91 7.47
CA ARG A 338 17.73 -0.98 7.86
C ARG A 338 18.35 0.38 8.15
N ASN A 339 17.85 1.43 7.52
CA ASN A 339 18.32 2.79 7.69
C ASN A 339 17.14 3.77 7.77
N PRO A 340 16.56 4.00 8.96
CA PRO A 340 15.41 4.90 9.11
C PRO A 340 15.74 6.36 8.77
N TYR A 341 17.01 6.76 8.78
CA TYR A 341 17.48 8.13 8.49
C TYR A 341 18.06 8.26 7.08
N TRP A 342 17.74 7.29 6.20
CA TRP A 342 18.12 7.34 4.80
C TRP A 342 17.75 8.67 4.12
N PRO A 343 16.55 9.27 4.33
CA PRO A 343 16.24 10.57 3.71
C PRO A 343 17.21 11.68 4.10
N GLN A 344 17.66 11.75 5.35
CA GLN A 344 18.68 12.73 5.75
C GLN A 344 20.01 12.48 5.04
N HIS A 345 20.43 11.21 4.91
CA HIS A 345 21.65 10.87 4.16
C HIS A 345 21.51 11.23 2.68
N ALA A 346 20.36 10.95 2.08
CA ALA A 346 20.07 11.31 0.70
C ALA A 346 20.10 12.82 0.47
N ALA A 347 19.59 13.62 1.42
CA ALA A 347 19.69 15.08 1.35
C ALA A 347 21.15 15.54 1.30
N LEU A 348 22.01 14.97 2.16
CA LEU A 348 23.45 15.24 2.14
C LEU A 348 24.11 14.84 0.82
N THR A 349 23.78 13.68 0.27
CA THR A 349 24.35 13.17 -0.98
C THR A 349 23.93 14.00 -2.20
N LEU A 350 22.72 14.54 -2.19
CA LEU A 350 22.14 15.30 -3.31
C LEU A 350 22.26 16.83 -3.13
N ASP A 351 23.13 17.28 -2.21
CA ASP A 351 23.34 18.69 -1.88
C ASP A 351 22.02 19.45 -1.56
N ALA A 352 21.06 18.75 -0.94
CA ALA A 352 19.84 19.33 -0.37
C ALA A 352 20.01 19.58 1.14
N GLU A 353 19.18 20.46 1.69
CA GLU A 353 19.23 20.76 3.13
C GLU A 353 18.54 19.64 3.92
N PRO A 354 19.25 18.92 4.80
CA PRO A 354 18.64 17.92 5.68
C PRO A 354 17.75 18.61 6.74
N THR A 355 16.76 17.89 7.24
CA THR A 355 15.78 18.39 8.23
C THR A 355 15.92 17.63 9.54
N TRP A 356 17.13 17.62 10.11
CA TRP A 356 17.39 16.90 11.35
C TRP A 356 16.54 17.46 12.49
N PRO A 357 15.96 16.61 13.37
CA PRO A 357 15.44 17.07 14.65
C PRO A 357 16.50 17.84 15.44
N ASP A 358 16.10 18.93 16.11
CA ASP A 358 17.00 19.81 16.87
C ASP A 358 17.96 19.06 17.81
N GLN A 359 17.45 18.00 18.43
CA GLN A 359 18.17 17.14 19.37
C GLN A 359 19.34 16.39 18.71
N TYR A 360 19.26 16.14 17.40
CA TYR A 360 20.33 15.51 16.62
C TYR A 360 21.18 16.57 15.91
N ALA A 361 20.53 17.57 15.31
CA ALA A 361 21.14 18.62 14.49
C ALA A 361 22.38 19.25 15.16
N TYR A 362 22.29 19.56 16.46
CA TYR A 362 23.38 20.12 17.25
C TYR A 362 24.70 19.33 17.15
N VAL A 363 24.66 17.99 17.02
CA VAL A 363 25.87 17.14 16.91
C VAL A 363 26.24 16.90 15.45
N VAL A 364 25.28 16.58 14.58
CA VAL A 364 25.56 16.16 13.19
C VAL A 364 25.96 17.34 12.30
N GLU A 365 25.36 18.51 12.48
CA GLU A 365 25.69 19.69 11.66
C GLU A 365 27.01 20.33 12.08
N ARG A 366 27.38 20.25 13.36
CA ARG A 366 28.66 20.78 13.86
C ARG A 366 29.88 20.13 13.22
N ARG A 367 29.77 18.90 12.71
CA ARG A 367 30.86 18.21 12.03
C ARG A 367 31.08 18.66 10.58
N LYS A 368 30.20 19.51 10.01
CA LYS A 368 30.34 20.08 8.67
C LYS A 368 31.14 21.40 8.64
N ARG A 369 31.39 22.02 9.79
CA ARG A 369 32.31 23.15 9.95
C ARG A 369 33.69 22.65 10.32
#